data_AF-A0A2S8PX03-F1
#
_entry.id   AF-A0A2S8PX03-F1
#
_cell.length_a   1.000
_cell.length_b   1.000
_cell.length_c   1.000
_cell.angle_alpha   90.00
_cell.angle_beta   90.00
_cell.angle_gamma   90.00
#
_symmetry.space_group_name_H-M   'P 1'
#
loop_
_entity.id
_entity.type
_entity.pdbx_description
1 polymer ?
#
loop_
_entity_poly.entity_id
_entity_poly.type
_entity_poly.pdbx_seq_one_letter_code
_entity_poly.pdbx_strand_id
1 'polypeptide(L)'
;MKKDANKLKKQLDSYIENGYLDIHSFDNPEDEASEALINLFAVDEALCEQYCKLILESPGVGDAFLDSGCLLHLFDLNKEYGLNYVRKNVLSMAAPVLGAAMIGLFEYSNTPFRDHFSAELITNVKKRYDELVSEDDFTKELLDSRYSLFEKEFLISKEPI
;
A
#
# COMPACT_ATOMS: atom_id res chain seq x y z
N MET A 1 3.63 -22.27 -13.71
CA MET A 1 4.52 -21.50 -12.83
C MET A 1 5.51 -20.62 -13.60
N LYS A 2 6.68 -21.07 -14.08
CA LYS A 2 7.64 -20.17 -14.80
C LYS A 2 7.09 -19.52 -16.08
N LYS A 3 6.19 -20.20 -16.80
CA LYS A 3 5.54 -19.63 -17.99
C LYS A 3 4.54 -18.51 -17.64
N ASP A 4 3.95 -18.56 -16.46
CA ASP A 4 2.93 -17.60 -16.02
C ASP A 4 3.61 -16.33 -15.51
N ALA A 5 4.70 -16.47 -14.73
CA ALA A 5 5.51 -15.34 -14.27
C ALA A 5 6.10 -14.52 -15.44
N ASN A 6 6.62 -15.19 -16.48
CA ASN A 6 7.13 -14.49 -17.67
C ASN A 6 6.05 -13.75 -18.47
N LYS A 7 4.80 -14.25 -18.45
CA LYS A 7 3.67 -13.56 -19.09
C LYS A 7 3.32 -12.31 -18.28
N LEU A 8 3.13 -12.46 -16.97
CA LEU A 8 2.82 -11.36 -16.05
C LEU A 8 3.90 -10.28 -16.10
N LYS A 9 5.18 -10.67 -16.15
CA LYS A 9 6.30 -9.75 -16.33
C LYS A 9 6.11 -8.88 -17.58
N LYS A 10 5.82 -9.48 -18.74
CA LYS A 10 5.65 -8.71 -19.98
C LYS A 10 4.45 -7.76 -19.93
N GLN A 11 3.37 -8.18 -19.28
CA GLN A 11 2.19 -7.34 -19.11
C GLN A 11 2.49 -6.15 -18.20
N LEU A 12 3.17 -6.37 -17.07
CA LEU A 12 3.58 -5.31 -16.16
C LEU A 12 4.65 -4.41 -16.78
N ASP A 13 5.62 -4.93 -17.54
CA ASP A 13 6.55 -4.12 -18.34
C ASP A 13 5.77 -3.17 -19.28
N SER A 14 4.78 -3.70 -20.01
CA SER A 14 3.92 -2.89 -20.88
C SER A 14 3.13 -1.84 -20.10
N TYR A 15 2.63 -2.17 -18.92
CA TYR A 15 1.91 -1.22 -18.08
C TYR A 15 2.80 -0.05 -17.66
N ILE A 16 4.01 -0.34 -17.17
CA ILE A 16 4.98 0.71 -16.80
C ILE A 16 5.34 1.59 -17.99
N GLU A 17 5.54 1.00 -19.16
CA GLU A 17 6.00 1.73 -20.36
C GLU A 17 4.88 2.50 -21.08
N ASN A 18 3.66 1.94 -21.11
CA ASN A 18 2.58 2.38 -22.00
C ASN A 18 1.28 2.74 -21.27
N GLY A 19 1.18 2.49 -19.98
CA GLY A 19 -0.04 2.70 -19.18
C GLY A 19 -1.13 1.64 -19.41
N TYR A 20 -0.81 0.51 -20.03
CA TYR A 20 -1.74 -0.61 -20.23
C TYR A 20 -1.03 -1.97 -20.29
N LEU A 21 -1.71 -3.01 -19.83
CA LEU A 21 -1.22 -4.40 -19.91
C LEU A 21 -1.47 -5.00 -21.29
N ASP A 22 -2.62 -4.67 -21.89
CA ASP A 22 -3.03 -5.07 -23.24
C ASP A 22 -3.72 -3.89 -23.93
N ILE A 23 -3.20 -3.50 -25.10
CA ILE A 23 -3.75 -2.39 -25.92
C ILE A 23 -5.18 -2.67 -26.41
N HIS A 24 -5.59 -3.93 -26.40
CA HIS A 24 -6.92 -4.36 -26.81
C HIS A 24 -7.88 -4.55 -25.63
N SER A 25 -7.43 -4.33 -24.40
CA SER A 25 -8.30 -4.34 -23.23
C SER A 25 -9.20 -3.11 -23.19
N PHE A 26 -10.41 -3.29 -22.69
CA PHE A 26 -11.35 -2.20 -22.39
C PHE A 26 -11.51 -1.97 -20.89
N ASP A 27 -10.82 -2.78 -20.07
CA ASP A 27 -10.83 -2.67 -18.62
C ASP A 27 -9.91 -1.53 -18.16
N ASN A 28 -10.04 -1.15 -16.88
CA ASN A 28 -9.18 -0.14 -16.30
C ASN A 28 -7.75 -0.69 -16.13
N PRO A 29 -6.71 -0.02 -16.67
CA PRO A 29 -5.34 -0.51 -16.59
C PRO A 29 -4.79 -0.68 -15.18
N GLU A 30 -5.18 0.18 -14.24
CA GLU A 30 -4.75 0.09 -12.84
C GLU A 30 -5.35 -1.15 -12.15
N ASP A 31 -6.62 -1.47 -12.43
CA ASP A 31 -7.29 -2.69 -11.96
C ASP A 31 -6.62 -3.95 -12.54
N GLU A 32 -6.32 -3.95 -13.83
CA GLU A 32 -5.60 -5.04 -14.49
C GLU A 32 -4.17 -5.20 -13.94
N ALA A 33 -3.48 -4.09 -13.66
CA ALA A 33 -2.16 -4.09 -13.03
C ALA A 33 -2.22 -4.68 -11.62
N SER A 34 -3.23 -4.29 -10.83
CA SER A 34 -3.48 -4.82 -9.50
C SER A 34 -3.71 -6.34 -9.53
N GLU A 35 -4.57 -6.83 -10.43
CA GLU A 35 -4.79 -8.26 -10.61
C GLU A 35 -3.51 -8.99 -11.05
N ALA A 36 -2.72 -8.40 -11.95
CA ALA A 36 -1.46 -8.97 -12.37
C ALA A 36 -0.44 -9.06 -11.22
N LEU A 37 -0.38 -8.07 -10.33
CA LEU A 37 0.47 -8.08 -9.13
C LEU A 37 0.03 -9.16 -8.13
N ILE A 38 -1.28 -9.33 -7.90
CA ILE A 38 -1.82 -10.40 -7.05
C ILE A 38 -1.44 -11.77 -7.61
N ASN A 39 -1.62 -11.97 -8.91
CA ASN A 39 -1.24 -13.20 -9.58
C ASN A 39 0.28 -13.43 -9.54
N LEU A 40 1.06 -12.36 -9.65
CA LEU A 40 2.52 -12.42 -9.59
C LEU A 40 3.02 -12.76 -8.19
N PHE A 41 2.41 -12.20 -7.15
CA PHE A 41 2.69 -12.52 -5.75
C PHE A 41 2.61 -14.04 -5.50
N ALA A 42 1.61 -14.71 -6.08
CA ALA A 42 1.42 -16.15 -5.93
C ALA A 42 2.46 -17.03 -6.66
N VAL A 43 3.17 -16.49 -7.67
CA VAL A 43 4.07 -17.30 -8.52
C VAL A 43 5.53 -16.86 -8.50
N ASP A 44 5.81 -15.60 -8.15
CA ASP A 44 7.14 -15.00 -8.05
C ASP A 44 7.11 -13.76 -7.13
N GLU A 45 7.17 -13.98 -5.82
CA GLU A 45 7.18 -12.96 -4.77
C GLU A 45 8.28 -11.90 -4.97
N ALA A 46 9.48 -12.32 -5.38
CA ALA A 46 10.62 -11.41 -5.57
C ALA A 46 10.40 -10.47 -6.76
N LEU A 47 9.78 -10.95 -7.83
CA LEU A 47 9.43 -10.12 -8.98
C LEU A 47 8.22 -9.22 -8.65
N CYS A 48 7.24 -9.70 -7.89
CA CYS A 48 6.13 -8.89 -7.38
C CYS A 48 6.64 -7.71 -6.55
N GLU A 49 7.58 -7.97 -5.63
CA GLU A 49 8.22 -6.93 -4.80
C GLU A 49 8.87 -5.86 -5.68
N GLN A 50 9.59 -6.25 -6.74
CA GLN A 50 10.25 -5.30 -7.65
C GLN A 50 9.25 -4.38 -8.35
N TYR A 51 8.14 -4.92 -8.88
CA TYR A 51 7.13 -4.10 -9.53
C TYR A 51 6.38 -3.21 -8.54
N CYS A 52 6.05 -3.71 -7.35
CA CYS A 52 5.40 -2.88 -6.33
C CYS A 52 6.25 -1.66 -5.96
N LYS A 53 7.57 -1.83 -5.82
CA LYS A 53 8.51 -0.71 -5.62
C LYS A 53 8.52 0.23 -6.81
N LEU A 54 8.63 -0.31 -8.01
CA LEU A 54 8.72 0.48 -9.24
C LEU A 54 7.48 1.35 -9.43
N ILE A 55 6.28 0.81 -9.23
CA ILE A 55 5.02 1.53 -9.36
C ILE A 55 4.95 2.66 -8.33
N LEU A 56 5.18 2.36 -7.05
CA LEU A 56 5.12 3.35 -5.97
C LEU A 56 6.14 4.49 -6.10
N GLU A 57 7.30 4.22 -6.69
CA GLU A 57 8.35 5.22 -6.85
C GLU A 57 8.26 6.00 -8.18
N SER A 58 7.41 5.58 -9.12
CA SER A 58 7.32 6.17 -10.46
C SER A 58 6.11 7.12 -10.58
N PRO A 59 6.33 8.44 -10.68
CA PRO A 59 5.23 9.39 -10.81
C PRO A 59 4.41 9.14 -12.08
N GLY A 60 3.08 9.06 -11.92
CA GLY A 60 2.14 8.93 -13.04
C GLY A 60 2.02 7.51 -13.61
N VAL A 61 2.64 6.51 -12.98
CA VAL A 61 2.46 5.11 -13.34
C VAL A 61 1.23 4.53 -12.66
N GLY A 62 1.12 4.67 -11.34
CA GLY A 62 -0.04 4.20 -10.57
C GLY A 62 -1.00 5.33 -10.19
N ASP A 63 -2.20 4.93 -9.80
CA ASP A 63 -3.12 5.77 -9.05
C ASP A 63 -3.05 5.44 -7.55
N ALA A 64 -3.79 6.20 -6.73
CA ALA A 64 -3.77 6.01 -5.29
C ALA A 64 -4.22 4.61 -4.84
N PHE A 65 -5.11 3.95 -5.60
CA PHE A 65 -5.60 2.61 -5.26
C PHE A 65 -4.57 1.54 -5.58
N LEU A 66 -3.95 1.59 -6.76
CA LEU A 66 -2.85 0.69 -7.12
C LEU A 66 -1.66 0.87 -6.18
N ASP A 67 -1.31 2.11 -5.84
CA ASP A 67 -0.26 2.42 -4.85
C ASP A 67 -0.60 1.80 -3.48
N SER A 68 -1.87 1.85 -3.06
CA SER A 68 -2.29 1.22 -1.80
C SER A 68 -2.12 -0.30 -1.82
N GLY A 69 -2.43 -0.96 -2.94
CA GLY A 69 -2.21 -2.39 -3.13
C GLY A 69 -0.72 -2.76 -3.13
N CYS A 70 0.10 -1.98 -3.85
CA CYS A 70 1.55 -2.14 -3.85
C CYS A 70 2.14 -2.02 -2.44
N LEU A 71 1.66 -1.06 -1.64
CA LEU A 71 2.13 -0.87 -0.28
C LEU A 71 1.77 -2.05 0.62
N LEU A 72 0.55 -2.60 0.51
CA LEU A 72 0.14 -3.80 1.25
C LEU A 72 1.00 -5.01 0.88
N HIS A 73 1.23 -5.26 -0.41
CA HIS A 73 2.15 -6.30 -0.84
C HIS A 73 3.56 -6.11 -0.27
N LEU A 74 4.05 -4.88 -0.20
CA LEU A 74 5.38 -4.61 0.38
C LEU A 74 5.42 -4.84 1.88
N PHE A 75 4.32 -4.65 2.63
CA PHE A 75 4.29 -5.05 4.03
C PHE A 75 4.50 -6.56 4.20
N ASP A 76 3.97 -7.39 3.30
CA ASP A 76 4.14 -8.85 3.34
C ASP A 76 5.50 -9.31 2.78
N LEU A 77 5.92 -8.75 1.65
CA LEU A 77 7.14 -9.15 0.95
C LEU A 77 8.41 -8.56 1.59
N ASN A 78 8.35 -7.30 2.00
CA ASN A 78 9.49 -6.55 2.52
C ASN A 78 9.05 -5.43 3.48
N LYS A 79 8.58 -5.85 4.66
CA LYS A 79 8.09 -4.94 5.72
C LYS A 79 9.02 -3.79 6.07
N GLU A 80 10.33 -3.98 5.99
CA GLU A 80 11.31 -2.90 6.24
C GLU A 80 11.23 -1.82 5.17
N TYR A 81 11.14 -2.23 3.90
CA TYR A 81 10.93 -1.30 2.81
C TYR A 81 9.57 -0.59 2.93
N GLY A 82 8.48 -1.35 3.14
CA GLY A 82 7.14 -0.78 3.32
C GLY A 82 7.10 0.26 4.44
N LEU A 83 7.67 -0.07 5.61
CA LEU A 83 7.77 0.87 6.73
C LEU A 83 8.60 2.11 6.40
N ASN A 84 9.73 1.94 5.71
CA ASN A 84 10.57 3.07 5.29
C ASN A 84 9.87 3.97 4.28
N TYR A 85 9.09 3.40 3.36
CA TYR A 85 8.26 4.16 2.43
C TYR A 85 7.21 4.98 3.19
N VAL A 86 6.51 4.38 4.17
CA VAL A 86 5.55 5.11 5.01
C VAL A 86 6.23 6.26 5.74
N ARG A 87 7.35 6.03 6.42
CA ARG A 87 8.07 7.08 7.16
C ARG A 87 8.43 8.29 6.29
N LYS A 88 8.85 8.04 5.04
CA LYS A 88 9.25 9.10 4.11
C LYS A 88 8.06 9.91 3.56
N ASN A 89 6.92 9.25 3.36
CA ASN A 89 5.83 9.80 2.54
C ASN A 89 4.52 10.04 3.31
N VAL A 90 4.41 9.62 4.58
CA VAL A 90 3.13 9.61 5.33
C VAL A 90 2.39 10.94 5.30
N LEU A 91 3.07 12.08 5.39
CA LEU A 91 2.44 13.40 5.40
C LEU A 91 1.90 13.85 4.03
N SER A 92 2.23 13.14 2.95
CA SER A 92 1.75 13.44 1.59
C SER A 92 0.92 12.30 0.99
N MET A 93 0.66 11.23 1.74
CA MET A 93 -0.11 10.09 1.23
C MET A 93 -1.53 10.48 0.86
N ALA A 94 -2.01 9.94 -0.26
CA ALA A 94 -3.42 9.95 -0.60
C ALA A 94 -4.20 9.03 0.34
N ALA A 95 -5.52 9.22 0.45
CA ALA A 95 -6.35 8.46 1.39
C ALA A 95 -6.23 6.93 1.24
N PRO A 96 -6.33 6.31 0.04
CA PRO A 96 -6.16 4.87 -0.08
C PRO A 96 -4.79 4.37 0.44
N VAL A 97 -3.71 5.11 0.14
CA VAL A 97 -2.33 4.76 0.55
C VAL A 97 -2.15 4.91 2.07
N LEU A 98 -2.70 5.97 2.67
CA LEU A 98 -2.71 6.12 4.14
C LEU A 98 -3.49 4.97 4.79
N GLY A 99 -4.63 4.59 4.20
CA GLY A 99 -5.41 3.43 4.62
C GLY A 99 -4.59 2.14 4.65
N ALA A 100 -3.83 1.88 3.59
CA ALA A 100 -2.91 0.74 3.52
C ALA A 100 -1.79 0.84 4.58
N ALA A 101 -1.23 2.02 4.79
CA ALA A 101 -0.22 2.23 5.84
C ALA A 101 -0.77 1.92 7.25
N MET A 102 -2.00 2.34 7.55
CA MET A 102 -2.65 2.04 8.83
C MET A 102 -2.87 0.54 9.01
N ILE A 103 -3.31 -0.16 7.97
CA ILE A 103 -3.51 -1.62 8.00
C ILE A 103 -2.19 -2.35 8.20
N GLY A 104 -1.15 -2.04 7.42
CA GLY A 104 0.15 -2.67 7.57
C GLY A 104 0.76 -2.43 8.96
N LEU A 105 0.64 -1.22 9.52
CA LEU A 105 1.08 -0.98 10.89
C LEU A 105 0.29 -1.82 11.91
N PHE A 106 -1.04 -1.90 11.76
CA PHE A 106 -1.89 -2.69 12.64
C PHE A 106 -1.58 -4.19 12.58
N GLU A 107 -1.43 -4.77 11.39
CA GLU A 107 -1.17 -6.21 11.21
C GLU A 107 0.12 -6.65 11.89
N TYR A 108 1.15 -5.82 11.84
CA TYR A 108 2.44 -6.12 12.44
C TYR A 108 2.59 -5.61 13.89
N SER A 109 1.55 -4.99 14.46
CA SER A 109 1.61 -4.37 15.80
C SER A 109 1.84 -5.38 16.93
N ASN A 110 1.38 -6.62 16.75
CA ASN A 110 1.50 -7.71 17.74
C ASN A 110 2.71 -8.61 17.47
N THR A 111 3.62 -8.19 16.60
CA THR A 111 4.86 -8.92 16.27
C THR A 111 6.08 -8.16 16.79
N PRO A 112 7.26 -8.79 16.91
CA PRO A 112 8.50 -8.08 17.23
C PRO A 112 8.86 -6.94 16.26
N PHE A 113 8.26 -6.93 15.06
CA PHE A 113 8.48 -5.83 14.12
C PHE A 113 7.95 -4.49 14.64
N ARG A 114 6.98 -4.51 15.58
CA ARG A 114 6.42 -3.34 16.26
C ARG A 114 7.47 -2.40 16.87
N ASP A 115 8.61 -2.95 17.30
CA ASP A 115 9.71 -2.18 17.90
C ASP A 115 10.31 -1.15 16.92
N HIS A 116 10.08 -1.32 15.62
CA HIS A 116 10.49 -0.37 14.61
C HIS A 116 9.54 0.83 14.50
N PHE A 117 8.30 0.79 15.01
CA PHE A 117 7.38 1.91 14.80
C PHE A 117 7.62 3.00 15.86
N SER A 118 8.15 4.14 15.40
CA SER A 118 8.42 5.29 16.26
C SER A 118 7.12 6.01 16.65
N ALA A 119 7.12 6.67 17.81
CA ALA A 119 6.02 7.53 18.22
C ALA A 119 5.73 8.63 17.18
N GLU A 120 6.78 9.21 16.59
CA GLU A 120 6.67 10.20 15.51
C GLU A 120 5.90 9.66 14.30
N LEU A 121 6.18 8.42 13.87
CA LEU A 121 5.45 7.79 12.77
C LEU A 121 3.95 7.70 13.08
N ILE A 122 3.60 7.22 14.28
CA ILE A 122 2.20 7.10 14.73
C ILE A 122 1.52 8.47 14.75
N THR A 123 2.20 9.50 15.26
CA THR A 123 1.70 10.87 15.26
C THR A 123 1.50 11.41 13.84
N ASN A 124 2.42 11.13 12.92
CA ASN A 124 2.32 11.60 11.53
C ASN A 124 1.17 10.92 10.77
N VAL A 125 0.91 9.62 11.02
CA VAL A 125 -0.27 8.92 10.46
C VAL A 125 -1.55 9.59 10.94
N LYS A 126 -1.67 9.84 12.25
CA LYS A 126 -2.84 10.53 12.81
C LYS A 126 -3.01 11.93 12.21
N LYS A 127 -1.92 12.71 12.14
CA LYS A 127 -1.93 14.05 11.57
C LYS A 127 -2.44 14.03 10.12
N ARG A 128 -1.93 13.11 9.29
CA ARG A 128 -2.36 13.01 7.90
C ARG A 128 -3.83 12.59 7.79
N TYR A 129 -4.28 11.67 8.64
CA TYR A 129 -5.69 11.30 8.72
C TYR A 129 -6.57 12.53 9.02
N ASP A 130 -6.24 13.29 10.07
CA ASP A 130 -7.00 14.48 10.46
C ASP A 130 -7.09 15.52 9.33
N GLU A 131 -5.99 15.72 8.58
CA GLU A 131 -5.97 16.59 7.40
C GLU A 131 -6.95 16.11 6.33
N LEU A 132 -6.84 14.84 5.92
CA LEU A 132 -7.65 14.25 4.85
C LEU A 132 -9.15 14.24 5.16
N VAL A 133 -9.54 13.85 6.38
CA VAL A 133 -10.97 13.77 6.76
C VAL A 133 -11.59 15.14 7.04
N SER A 134 -10.78 16.20 7.11
CA SER A 134 -11.29 17.57 7.21
C SER A 134 -11.73 18.15 5.87
N GLU A 135 -11.31 17.54 4.76
CA GLU A 135 -11.59 18.02 3.40
C GLU A 135 -12.95 17.56 2.88
N ASP A 136 -13.31 16.28 3.08
CA ASP A 136 -14.59 15.72 2.62
C ASP A 136 -15.05 14.47 3.42
N ASP A 137 -16.38 14.29 3.50
CA ASP A 137 -17.00 13.19 4.24
C ASP A 137 -16.75 11.81 3.60
N PHE A 138 -16.54 11.75 2.28
CA PHE A 138 -16.29 10.48 1.59
C PHE A 138 -14.91 9.91 1.97
N THR A 139 -13.89 10.76 2.08
CA THR A 139 -12.57 10.38 2.57
C THR A 139 -12.62 9.86 4.00
N LYS A 140 -13.47 10.45 4.85
CA LYS A 140 -13.72 9.93 6.19
C LYS A 140 -14.32 8.53 6.15
N GLU A 141 -15.37 8.30 5.37
CA GLU A 141 -16.00 6.98 5.21
C GLU A 141 -15.01 5.93 4.66
N LEU A 142 -14.17 6.31 3.70
CA LEU A 142 -13.14 5.44 3.12
C LEU A 142 -12.11 4.97 4.16
N LEU A 143 -11.74 5.85 5.09
CA LEU A 143 -10.70 5.60 6.08
C LEU A 143 -11.21 5.05 7.42
N ASP A 144 -12.49 5.24 7.75
CA ASP A 144 -13.06 5.04 9.09
C ASP A 144 -12.70 3.69 9.72
N SER A 145 -12.93 2.59 8.99
CA SER A 145 -12.66 1.24 9.50
C SER A 145 -11.17 0.99 9.76
N ARG A 146 -10.29 1.53 8.91
CA ARG A 146 -8.83 1.37 8.97
C ARG A 146 -8.26 2.24 10.10
N TYR A 147 -8.75 3.46 10.22
CA TYR A 147 -8.38 4.37 11.30
C TYR A 147 -8.86 3.85 12.66
N SER A 148 -10.06 3.27 12.76
CA SER A 148 -10.55 2.69 14.01
C SER A 148 -9.63 1.59 14.57
N LEU A 149 -9.13 0.71 13.69
CA LEU A 149 -8.16 -0.33 14.07
C LEU A 149 -6.84 0.29 14.53
N PHE A 150 -6.33 1.25 13.77
CA PHE A 150 -5.10 1.97 14.09
C PHE A 150 -5.20 2.74 15.43
N GLU A 151 -6.26 3.51 15.62
CA GLU A 151 -6.50 4.30 16.82
C GLU A 151 -6.56 3.42 18.06
N LYS A 152 -7.32 2.32 17.99
CA LYS A 152 -7.44 1.36 19.09
C LYS A 152 -6.11 0.76 19.51
N GLU A 153 -5.23 0.50 18.54
CA GLU A 153 -3.96 -0.16 18.81
C GLU A 153 -2.86 0.80 19.26
N PHE A 154 -2.83 2.02 18.71
CA PHE A 154 -1.69 2.92 18.89
C PHE A 154 -1.98 4.18 19.70
N LEU A 155 -3.25 4.62 19.77
CA LEU A 155 -3.61 5.91 20.37
C LEU A 155 -4.42 5.75 21.66
N ILE A 156 -5.18 4.67 21.80
CA ILE A 156 -5.88 4.35 23.04
C ILE A 156 -4.91 3.60 23.96
N SER A 157 -4.60 4.21 25.11
CA SER A 157 -3.82 3.58 26.16
C SER A 157 -4.49 2.27 26.60
N LYS A 158 -3.81 1.12 26.41
CA LYS A 158 -4.23 -0.13 27.06
C LYS A 158 -3.98 0.06 28.56
N GLU A 159 -5.04 0.18 29.37
CA GLU A 159 -4.90 0.17 30.83
C GLU A 159 -4.18 -1.12 31.26
N PRO A 160 -3.20 -1.05 32.17
CA PRO A 160 -2.60 -2.26 32.72
C PRO A 160 -3.65 -3.03 33.53
N ILE A 161 -3.86 -4.30 33.17
CA ILE A 161 -4.64 -5.28 33.97
C ILE A 161 -3.84 -5.65 35.22
#